data_AF-A0A8C7YC51-F1
#
_entry.id   AF-A0A8C7YC51-F1
#
_cell.length_a   1.000
_cell.length_b   1.000
_cell.length_c   1.000
_cell.angle_alpha   90.00
_cell.angle_beta   90.00
_cell.angle_gamma   90.00
#
_symmetry.space_group_name_H-M   'P 1'
#
loop_
_entity.id
_entity.type
_entity.pdbx_description
1 polymer ?
#
loop_
_entity_poly.entity_id
_entity_poly.type
_entity_poly.pdbx_seq_one_letter_code
_entity_poly.pdbx_strand_id
1 'polypeptide(L)'
;MFSSSASQFVNKIETIFDEKRGRKRVKNQGLVVLVLSSPLSAVHIHSTLRRRPGYRTLERDLIQLQQQQLFQLFVVVSLRKGPQGNAYAPEITQQFPKMVRFEKSSRPSKETEDQLKVIPNFCFPDSQDWKPTADMSSETFSFVLTGEDGSRWFGYCRKILPRGKGKRLPEVHCIVSKLGCFDLFAKILEEVEKRREISPALVHPFMRSVMESPFPAPGRTVTIKSFLPDSRKDGSEVLTLCRPVDSRLEHVDFDSLLQCLSAERLLQVFASLLLERRVIFIADKLRYL
;
A
#
# COMPACT_ATOMS: atom_id res chain seq x y z
N MET A 1 -37.37 -0.56 -0.59
CA MET A 1 -37.59 0.06 -1.91
C MET A 1 -36.47 1.06 -2.21
N PHE A 2 -35.37 0.62 -2.82
CA PHE A 2 -34.45 1.47 -3.60
C PHE A 2 -33.69 0.55 -4.54
N SER A 3 -34.25 0.35 -5.73
CA SER A 3 -33.70 -0.44 -6.83
C SER A 3 -34.20 0.22 -8.11
N SER A 4 -33.51 1.24 -8.61
CA SER A 4 -33.77 1.76 -9.95
C SER A 4 -32.63 2.57 -10.59
N SER A 5 -31.58 2.96 -9.86
CA SER A 5 -30.48 3.76 -10.42
C SER A 5 -29.33 2.93 -11.01
N ALA A 6 -29.04 1.73 -10.47
CA ALA A 6 -27.93 0.89 -10.94
C ALA A 6 -28.19 0.27 -12.32
N SER A 7 -29.45 0.01 -12.67
CA SER A 7 -29.86 -0.63 -13.92
C SER A 7 -29.75 0.29 -15.15
N GLN A 8 -29.74 1.61 -14.97
CA GLN A 8 -29.64 2.56 -16.09
C GLN A 8 -28.21 2.72 -16.62
N PHE A 9 -27.18 2.43 -15.81
CA PHE A 9 -25.77 2.50 -16.23
C PHE A 9 -25.30 1.25 -16.98
N VAL A 10 -25.87 0.09 -16.68
CA VAL A 10 -25.54 -1.19 -17.34
C VAL A 10 -25.96 -1.18 -18.81
N ASN A 11 -27.16 -0.65 -19.12
CA ASN A 11 -27.71 -0.66 -20.48
C ASN A 11 -27.02 0.31 -21.46
N LYS A 12 -26.26 1.30 -20.97
CA LYS A 12 -25.50 2.24 -21.83
C LYS A 12 -24.14 1.69 -22.29
N ILE A 13 -23.64 0.62 -21.65
CA ILE A 13 -22.32 0.04 -21.97
C ILE A 13 -22.45 -1.04 -23.06
N GLU A 14 -23.57 -1.77 -23.11
CA GLU A 14 -23.79 -2.82 -24.11
C GLU A 14 -23.94 -2.29 -25.53
N THR A 15 -24.61 -1.15 -25.71
CA THR A 15 -24.86 -0.55 -27.04
C THR A 15 -23.61 -0.06 -27.76
N ILE A 16 -22.52 0.25 -27.03
CA ILE A 16 -21.24 0.67 -27.62
C ILE A 16 -20.40 -0.54 -28.07
N PHE A 17 -20.68 -1.75 -27.53
CA PHE A 17 -19.84 -2.93 -27.76
C PHE A 17 -20.18 -3.69 -29.05
N ASP A 18 -21.41 -3.58 -29.56
CA ASP A 18 -21.85 -4.31 -30.76
C ASP A 18 -21.44 -3.67 -32.09
N GLU A 19 -21.14 -2.37 -32.14
CA GLU A 19 -20.79 -1.69 -33.40
C GLU A 19 -19.36 -1.95 -33.93
N LYS A 20 -18.49 -2.63 -33.16
CA LYS A 20 -17.06 -2.80 -33.53
C LYS A 20 -16.60 -4.22 -33.85
N ARG A 21 -17.52 -5.17 -34.06
CA ARG A 21 -17.17 -6.55 -34.45
C ARG A 21 -16.87 -6.69 -35.96
N GLY A 22 -15.79 -6.04 -36.41
CA GLY A 22 -15.18 -6.27 -37.72
C GLY A 22 -14.15 -7.41 -37.67
N ARG A 23 -14.43 -8.51 -38.36
CA ARG A 23 -13.63 -9.76 -38.43
C ARG A 23 -12.26 -9.55 -39.11
N LYS A 24 -11.16 -10.04 -38.51
CA LYS A 24 -9.99 -10.56 -39.25
C LYS A 24 -9.41 -11.82 -38.59
N ARG A 25 -9.39 -12.90 -39.37
CA ARG A 25 -8.89 -14.25 -39.08
C ARG A 25 -7.38 -14.28 -39.38
N VAL A 26 -6.54 -14.78 -38.47
CA VAL A 26 -5.11 -15.04 -38.74
C VAL A 26 -4.87 -16.55 -38.74
N LYS A 27 -4.10 -17.00 -39.74
CA LYS A 27 -3.80 -18.38 -40.11
C LYS A 27 -2.93 -19.08 -39.07
N ASN A 28 -3.25 -20.36 -38.88
CA ASN A 28 -2.60 -21.37 -38.06
C ASN A 28 -1.22 -21.77 -38.65
N GLN A 29 -0.19 -21.93 -37.81
CA GLN A 29 1.01 -22.69 -38.15
C GLN A 29 1.48 -23.51 -36.94
N GLY A 30 1.63 -24.82 -37.16
CA GLY A 30 2.67 -25.63 -36.51
C GLY A 30 2.35 -26.23 -35.14
N LEU A 31 1.55 -27.28 -35.14
CA LEU A 31 1.42 -28.25 -34.05
C LEU A 31 2.68 -29.14 -34.01
N VAL A 32 3.35 -29.24 -32.84
CA VAL A 32 4.26 -30.36 -32.54
C VAL A 32 3.71 -31.05 -31.30
N VAL A 33 3.05 -32.18 -31.51
CA VAL A 33 2.55 -33.07 -30.45
C VAL A 33 3.71 -33.94 -29.97
N LEU A 34 4.10 -33.80 -28.71
CA LEU A 34 4.86 -34.83 -28.00
C LEU A 34 3.93 -35.47 -26.98
N VAL A 35 3.48 -36.68 -27.30
CA VAL A 35 2.70 -37.55 -26.42
C VAL A 35 3.61 -38.02 -25.30
N LEU A 36 3.27 -37.70 -24.05
CA LEU A 36 3.85 -38.35 -22.87
C LEU A 36 2.72 -38.91 -22.00
N SER A 37 2.61 -40.23 -22.05
CA SER A 37 1.84 -41.08 -21.15
C SER A 37 2.28 -40.88 -19.69
N SER A 38 1.32 -40.64 -18.80
CA SER A 38 1.49 -40.71 -17.34
C SER A 38 1.59 -42.19 -16.88
N PRO A 39 2.09 -42.55 -15.67
CA PRO A 39 1.59 -42.02 -14.39
C PRO A 39 2.65 -41.65 -13.31
N LEU A 40 2.26 -40.68 -12.48
CA LEU A 40 2.65 -40.45 -11.07
C LEU A 40 4.12 -40.72 -10.66
N SER A 41 4.92 -39.65 -10.65
CA SER A 41 6.05 -39.53 -9.72
C SER A 41 6.18 -38.08 -9.25
N ALA A 42 6.37 -37.90 -7.94
CA ALA A 42 6.57 -36.61 -7.31
C ALA A 42 7.79 -35.90 -7.92
N VAL A 43 7.54 -34.81 -8.66
CA VAL A 43 8.60 -33.99 -9.24
C VAL A 43 9.24 -33.17 -8.11
N HIS A 44 10.31 -33.70 -7.53
CA HIS A 44 11.26 -32.88 -6.79
C HIS A 44 11.99 -31.99 -7.80
N ILE A 45 11.55 -30.73 -7.90
CA ILE A 45 12.30 -29.70 -8.64
C ILE A 45 13.55 -29.37 -7.83
N HIS A 46 14.62 -30.14 -8.03
CA HIS A 46 15.94 -29.71 -7.64
C HIS A 46 16.33 -28.55 -8.56
N SER A 47 16.34 -27.33 -8.02
CA SER A 47 16.84 -26.15 -8.72
C SER A 47 18.33 -26.34 -9.03
N THR A 48 18.65 -26.73 -10.26
CA THR A 48 20.03 -26.91 -10.75
C THR A 48 20.69 -25.59 -11.17
N LEU A 49 20.12 -24.44 -10.79
CA LEU A 49 20.82 -23.16 -10.89
C LEU A 49 21.88 -23.10 -9.80
N ARG A 50 23.08 -23.64 -10.10
CA ARG A 50 24.31 -23.28 -9.38
C ARG A 50 24.47 -21.76 -9.46
N ARG A 51 24.07 -21.05 -8.39
CA ARG A 51 24.30 -19.61 -8.25
C ARG A 51 25.81 -19.37 -8.23
N ARG A 52 26.35 -18.79 -9.31
CA ARG A 52 27.73 -18.30 -9.34
C ARG A 52 27.87 -17.19 -8.28
N PRO A 53 28.91 -17.21 -7.42
CA PRO A 53 29.08 -16.22 -6.35
C PRO A 53 29.35 -14.77 -6.83
N GLY A 54 29.35 -14.52 -8.15
CA GLY A 54 29.74 -13.25 -8.76
C GLY A 54 28.71 -12.58 -9.68
N TYR A 55 27.45 -13.06 -9.74
CA TYR A 55 26.42 -12.36 -10.53
C TYR A 55 25.96 -11.10 -9.77
N ARG A 56 26.70 -10.00 -9.92
CA ARG A 56 26.24 -8.65 -9.63
C ARG A 56 25.25 -8.26 -10.73
N THR A 57 23.95 -8.45 -10.51
CA THR A 57 22.93 -7.90 -11.40
C THR A 57 22.88 -6.39 -11.18
N LEU A 58 22.70 -5.60 -12.25
CA LEU A 58 22.36 -4.16 -12.16
C LEU A 58 21.19 -3.92 -11.20
N GLU A 59 20.28 -4.89 -11.12
CA GLU A 59 19.19 -4.99 -10.16
C GLU A 59 19.66 -4.90 -8.70
N ARG A 60 20.74 -5.61 -8.33
CA ARG A 60 21.30 -5.58 -6.96
C ARG A 60 21.93 -4.23 -6.63
N ASP A 61 22.62 -3.60 -7.59
CA ASP A 61 23.24 -2.28 -7.39
C ASP A 61 22.18 -1.15 -7.38
N LEU A 62 21.10 -1.27 -8.17
CA LEU A 62 19.92 -0.40 -8.12
C LEU A 62 19.17 -0.55 -6.80
N ILE A 63 18.92 -1.79 -6.36
CA ILE A 63 18.36 -2.14 -5.05
C ILE A 63 19.24 -1.57 -3.93
N GLN A 64 20.57 -1.60 -4.05
CA GLN A 64 21.51 -1.09 -3.05
C GLN A 64 21.60 0.45 -3.02
N LEU A 65 21.42 1.13 -4.15
CA LEU A 65 21.37 2.61 -4.25
C LEU A 65 20.00 3.20 -3.85
N GLN A 66 18.89 2.50 -4.09
CA GLN A 66 17.54 2.91 -3.68
C GLN A 66 17.26 2.73 -2.17
N GLN A 67 18.09 1.96 -1.45
CA GLN A 67 17.85 1.47 -0.09
C GLN A 67 18.61 2.22 1.02
N GLN A 68 18.71 3.55 0.94
CA GLN A 68 19.33 4.31 2.03
C GLN A 68 18.37 4.66 3.18
N GLN A 69 17.05 4.71 2.91
CA GLN A 69 16.04 5.09 3.90
C GLN A 69 14.80 4.20 3.80
N LEU A 70 14.22 3.86 4.95
CA LEU A 70 13.02 3.05 5.06
C LEU A 70 11.81 3.68 4.35
N PHE A 71 11.68 5.00 4.38
CA PHE A 71 10.57 5.71 3.77
C PHE A 71 11.00 7.12 3.36
N GLN A 72 10.27 7.71 2.42
CA GLN A 72 10.55 9.06 1.92
C GLN A 72 9.80 10.11 2.74
N LEU A 73 8.59 9.76 3.17
CA LEU A 73 7.68 10.70 3.80
C LEU A 73 6.77 10.03 4.82
N PHE A 74 6.53 10.72 5.92
CA PHE A 74 5.44 10.45 6.84
C PHE A 74 4.54 11.68 6.92
N VAL A 75 3.24 11.49 6.79
CA VAL A 75 2.24 12.55 6.89
C VAL A 75 1.11 12.17 7.84
N VAL A 76 0.54 13.19 8.47
CA VAL A 76 -0.75 13.10 9.14
C VAL A 76 -1.75 13.84 8.27
N VAL A 77 -2.78 13.13 7.83
CA VAL A 77 -3.88 13.68 7.04
C VAL A 77 -5.11 13.79 7.93
N SER A 78 -5.79 14.93 7.88
CA SER A 78 -7.01 15.18 8.65
C SER A 78 -8.09 15.77 7.75
N LEU A 79 -9.35 15.49 8.06
CA LEU A 79 -10.49 16.07 7.37
C LEU A 79 -10.76 17.49 7.88
N ARG A 80 -10.81 18.47 6.97
CA ARG A 80 -11.18 19.87 7.26
C ARG A 80 -12.43 20.26 6.49
N LYS A 81 -13.24 21.16 7.06
CA LYS A 81 -14.41 21.69 6.36
C LYS A 81 -13.92 22.52 5.17
N GLY A 82 -14.45 22.21 3.99
CA GLY A 82 -14.20 23.03 2.81
C GLY A 82 -14.79 24.45 2.97
N PRO A 83 -14.33 25.42 2.16
CA PRO A 83 -14.77 26.81 2.24
C PRO A 83 -16.27 26.99 1.96
N GLN A 84 -16.90 26.03 1.28
CA GLN A 84 -18.33 26.01 0.94
C GLN A 84 -19.19 25.28 2.00
N GLY A 85 -18.61 24.87 3.14
CA GLY A 85 -19.33 24.45 4.35
C GLY A 85 -19.97 23.05 4.38
N ASN A 86 -20.22 22.42 3.22
CA ASN A 86 -21.00 21.18 3.16
C ASN A 86 -20.20 19.87 3.04
N ALA A 87 -18.92 19.92 2.70
CA ALA A 87 -18.09 18.73 2.51
C ALA A 87 -16.74 18.84 3.24
N TYR A 88 -16.22 17.69 3.68
CA TYR A 88 -14.88 17.59 4.22
C TYR A 88 -13.86 17.32 3.10
N ALA A 89 -12.72 18.01 3.18
CA ALA A 89 -11.57 17.79 2.31
C ALA A 89 -10.38 17.29 3.15
N PRO A 90 -9.64 16.27 2.68
CA PRO A 90 -8.45 15.80 3.37
C PRO A 90 -7.28 16.75 3.16
N GLU A 91 -6.60 17.11 4.24
CA GLU A 91 -5.43 18.00 4.21
C GLU A 91 -4.29 17.42 5.06
N ILE A 92 -3.04 17.65 4.61
CA ILE A 92 -1.85 17.31 5.38
C ILE A 92 -1.74 18.31 6.54
N THR A 93 -1.85 17.81 7.77
CA THR A 93 -1.73 18.63 8.99
C THR A 93 -0.35 18.55 9.61
N GLN A 94 0.38 17.45 9.39
CA GLN A 94 1.75 17.27 9.83
C GLN A 94 2.54 16.49 8.79
N GLN A 95 3.85 16.79 8.72
CA GLN A 95 4.74 16.17 7.77
C GLN A 95 6.14 15.97 8.37
N PHE A 96 6.71 14.78 8.14
CA PHE A 96 8.07 14.42 8.50
C PHE A 96 8.76 13.67 7.34
N PRO A 97 9.99 14.04 6.96
CA PRO A 97 10.73 15.22 7.39
C PRO A 97 9.96 16.50 7.04
N LYS A 98 10.12 17.57 7.82
CA LYS A 98 9.64 18.88 7.37
C LYS A 98 10.35 19.15 6.06
N MET A 99 9.60 19.41 4.98
CA MET A 99 10.16 19.96 3.76
C MET A 99 10.70 21.36 4.09
N VAL A 100 11.89 21.41 4.71
CA VAL A 100 12.74 22.59 4.63
C VAL A 100 12.94 22.73 3.13
N ARG A 101 12.41 23.83 2.57
CA ARG A 101 12.63 24.20 1.16
C ARG A 101 14.04 23.75 0.82
N PHE A 102 14.18 22.88 -0.19
CA PHE A 102 15.47 22.38 -0.67
C PHE A 102 16.35 23.57 -1.08
N GLU A 103 16.92 24.26 -0.09
CA GLU A 103 17.90 25.29 -0.29
C GLU A 103 19.19 24.56 -0.59
N LYS A 104 19.49 24.56 -1.89
CA LYS A 104 20.79 24.24 -2.49
C LYS A 104 21.10 22.74 -2.63
N SER A 105 20.33 22.02 -3.46
CA SER A 105 20.92 21.12 -4.50
C SER A 105 19.91 20.26 -5.30
N SER A 106 18.65 20.10 -4.90
CA SER A 106 17.68 19.39 -5.75
C SER A 106 16.26 19.88 -5.51
N ARG A 107 15.70 20.67 -6.43
CA ARG A 107 14.25 20.86 -6.42
C ARG A 107 13.60 19.48 -6.66
N PRO A 108 12.60 19.05 -5.87
CA PRO A 108 11.86 17.85 -6.20
C PRO A 108 11.32 17.98 -7.63
N SER A 109 11.31 16.88 -8.38
CA SER A 109 10.76 16.90 -9.73
C SER A 109 9.29 17.32 -9.66
N LYS A 110 8.79 17.98 -10.72
CA LYS A 110 7.37 18.36 -10.83
C LYS A 110 6.45 17.15 -10.57
N GLU A 111 6.84 15.97 -11.06
CA GLU A 111 6.14 14.71 -10.82
C GLU A 111 6.08 14.34 -9.32
N THR A 112 7.18 14.51 -8.58
CA THR A 112 7.19 14.26 -7.13
C THR A 112 6.24 15.21 -6.41
N GLU A 113 6.23 16.50 -6.77
CA GLU A 113 5.30 17.46 -6.17
C GLU A 113 3.84 17.10 -6.47
N ASP A 114 3.54 16.64 -7.67
CA ASP A 114 2.20 16.25 -8.07
C ASP A 114 1.74 14.95 -7.37
N GLN A 115 2.64 13.97 -7.19
CA GLN A 115 2.37 12.79 -6.37
C GLN A 115 2.10 13.16 -4.90
N LEU A 116 2.81 14.14 -4.35
CA LEU A 116 2.59 14.59 -2.97
C LEU A 116 1.21 15.25 -2.76
N LYS A 117 0.70 15.95 -3.77
CA LYS A 117 -0.61 16.62 -3.72
C LYS A 117 -1.78 15.63 -3.68
N VAL A 118 -1.63 14.44 -4.26
CA VAL A 118 -2.73 13.45 -4.31
C VAL A 118 -2.82 12.58 -3.06
N ILE A 119 -1.75 12.45 -2.27
CA ILE A 119 -1.70 11.61 -1.05
C ILE A 119 -2.91 11.81 -0.12
N PRO A 120 -3.37 13.04 0.19
CA PRO A 120 -4.51 13.23 1.08
C PRO A 120 -5.80 12.58 0.57
N ASN A 121 -6.03 12.61 -0.74
CA ASN A 121 -7.20 12.01 -1.37
C ASN A 121 -7.14 10.48 -1.32
N PHE A 122 -5.95 9.88 -1.41
CA PHE A 122 -5.77 8.44 -1.22
C PHE A 122 -5.85 8.01 0.25
N CYS A 123 -5.53 8.90 1.19
CA CYS A 123 -5.73 8.64 2.62
C CYS A 123 -7.22 8.67 3.01
N PHE A 124 -8.03 9.44 2.30
CA PHE A 124 -9.49 9.53 2.46
C PHE A 124 -10.21 9.41 1.11
N PRO A 125 -10.24 8.20 0.50
CA PRO A 125 -10.91 8.00 -0.79
C PRO A 125 -12.43 8.18 -0.71
N ASP A 126 -12.97 8.17 0.51
CA ASP A 126 -14.37 8.29 0.91
C ASP A 126 -14.67 9.64 1.61
N SER A 127 -13.86 10.69 1.38
CA SER A 127 -13.90 11.96 2.14
C SER A 127 -15.29 12.61 2.23
N GLN A 128 -16.15 12.38 1.24
CA GLN A 128 -17.50 12.95 1.12
C GLN A 128 -18.51 12.30 2.06
N ASP A 129 -18.30 11.04 2.45
CA ASP A 129 -19.25 10.26 3.26
C ASP A 129 -19.00 10.39 4.77
N TRP A 130 -17.93 11.09 5.16
CA TRP A 130 -17.52 11.18 6.55
C TRP A 130 -18.43 12.06 7.40
N LYS A 131 -18.81 11.50 8.55
CA LYS A 131 -19.51 12.19 9.62
C LYS A 131 -18.72 12.06 10.92
N PRO A 132 -18.65 13.11 11.76
CA PRO A 132 -17.99 13.02 13.06
C PRO A 132 -18.58 11.87 13.91
N THR A 133 -17.71 11.00 14.40
CA THR A 133 -18.09 9.82 15.20
C THR A 133 -17.47 9.88 16.59
N ALA A 134 -18.13 9.27 17.57
CA ALA A 134 -17.63 9.20 18.95
C ALA A 134 -16.65 8.02 19.13
N ASP A 135 -16.88 6.95 18.36
CA ASP A 135 -16.13 5.70 18.42
C ASP A 135 -15.86 5.16 17.01
N MET A 136 -14.68 4.57 16.82
CA MET A 136 -14.21 3.99 15.58
C MET A 136 -13.00 3.09 15.87
N SER A 137 -13.00 1.88 15.32
CA SER A 137 -11.81 1.02 15.36
C SER A 137 -10.76 1.48 14.35
N SER A 138 -9.50 1.32 14.70
CA SER A 138 -8.40 1.68 13.83
C SER A 138 -8.33 0.73 12.63
N GLU A 139 -8.15 1.31 11.44
CA GLU A 139 -8.12 0.59 10.17
C GLU A 139 -6.75 0.75 9.53
N THR A 140 -6.20 -0.32 8.96
CA THR A 140 -4.93 -0.30 8.22
C THR A 140 -5.18 -0.73 6.79
N PHE A 141 -4.63 0.02 5.85
CA PHE A 141 -4.78 -0.21 4.42
C PHE A 141 -3.57 0.38 3.68
N SER A 142 -3.45 0.11 2.39
CA SER A 142 -2.40 0.72 1.57
C SER A 142 -2.91 1.13 0.21
N PHE A 143 -2.19 2.03 -0.45
CA PHE A 143 -2.45 2.41 -1.83
C PHE A 143 -1.14 2.49 -2.61
N VAL A 144 -1.23 2.44 -3.94
CA VAL A 144 -0.09 2.53 -4.84
C VAL A 144 -0.28 3.70 -5.79
N LEU A 145 0.67 4.64 -5.78
CA LEU A 145 0.82 5.66 -6.81
C LEU A 145 1.79 5.14 -7.86
N THR A 146 1.36 5.13 -9.11
CA THR A 146 2.20 4.69 -10.23
C THR A 146 2.58 5.90 -11.08
N GLY A 147 3.87 6.14 -11.24
CA GLY A 147 4.43 7.19 -12.10
C GLY A 147 4.31 6.83 -13.57
N GLU A 148 4.56 7.81 -14.44
CA GLU A 148 4.49 7.61 -15.90
C GLU A 148 5.58 6.65 -16.40
N ASP A 149 6.70 6.58 -15.68
CA ASP A 149 7.82 5.66 -15.91
C ASP A 149 7.56 4.23 -15.38
N GLY A 150 6.38 3.98 -14.81
CA GLY A 150 6.02 2.72 -14.15
C GLY A 150 6.62 2.55 -12.75
N SER A 151 7.29 3.56 -12.21
CA SER A 151 7.74 3.56 -10.82
C SER A 151 6.55 3.55 -9.87
N ARG A 152 6.73 2.93 -8.69
CA ARG A 152 5.66 2.77 -7.70
C ARG A 152 6.04 3.39 -6.37
N TRP A 153 5.12 4.15 -5.81
CA TRP A 153 5.17 4.64 -4.43
C TRP A 153 4.04 4.00 -3.66
N PHE A 154 4.38 3.36 -2.56
CA PHE A 154 3.43 2.70 -1.67
C PHE A 154 3.10 3.66 -0.52
N GLY A 155 1.82 3.96 -0.35
CA GLY A 155 1.29 4.66 0.81
C GLY A 155 0.70 3.66 1.78
N TYR A 156 1.30 3.53 2.96
CA TYR A 156 0.81 2.69 4.05
C TYR A 156 0.07 3.55 5.04
N CYS A 157 -1.19 3.22 5.32
CA CYS A 157 -2.09 4.06 6.09
C CYS A 157 -2.58 3.36 7.34
N ARG A 158 -2.65 4.12 8.43
CA ARG A 158 -3.40 3.76 9.63
C ARG A 158 -4.38 4.87 9.96
N LYS A 159 -5.67 4.58 9.77
CA LYS A 159 -6.79 5.47 10.08
C LYS A 159 -7.18 5.27 11.54
N ILE A 160 -7.16 6.34 12.31
CA ILE A 160 -7.43 6.31 13.76
C ILE A 160 -8.40 7.42 14.14
N LEU A 161 -9.06 7.27 15.28
CA LEU A 161 -9.84 8.34 15.89
C LEU A 161 -9.02 9.04 16.98
N PRO A 162 -8.56 10.30 16.78
CA PRO A 162 -7.69 10.99 17.74
C PRO A 162 -8.33 11.15 19.12
N ARG A 163 -7.65 10.81 20.22
CA ARG A 163 -8.17 10.96 21.61
C ARG A 163 -8.81 12.33 21.86
N GLY A 164 -9.99 12.34 22.49
CA GLY A 164 -10.77 13.53 22.79
C GLY A 164 -12.21 13.20 23.21
N LYS A 165 -12.94 14.20 23.69
CA LYS A 165 -14.35 14.03 24.10
C LYS A 165 -15.29 14.29 22.92
N GLY A 166 -16.38 13.53 22.85
CA GLY A 166 -17.46 13.74 21.88
C GLY A 166 -17.16 13.24 20.47
N LYS A 167 -17.96 13.71 19.50
CA LYS A 167 -17.86 13.33 18.09
C LYS A 167 -16.67 14.03 17.44
N ARG A 168 -15.80 13.25 16.80
CA ARG A 168 -14.52 13.67 16.23
C ARG A 168 -14.40 13.12 14.81
N LEU A 169 -13.54 13.74 14.02
CA LEU A 169 -13.18 13.21 12.71
C LEU A 169 -11.93 12.33 12.86
N PRO A 170 -11.81 11.27 12.04
CA PRO A 170 -10.60 10.47 12.00
C PRO A 170 -9.41 11.25 11.44
N GLU A 171 -8.23 10.75 11.74
CA GLU A 171 -6.97 11.12 11.10
C GLU A 171 -6.33 9.88 10.48
N VAL A 172 -5.52 10.08 9.45
CA VAL A 172 -4.75 9.01 8.82
C VAL A 172 -3.27 9.32 8.96
N HIS A 173 -2.55 8.40 9.60
CA HIS A 173 -1.09 8.37 9.62
C HIS A 173 -0.62 7.60 8.39
N CYS A 174 0.12 8.24 7.50
CA CYS A 174 0.54 7.64 6.23
C CYS A 174 2.06 7.68 6.09
N ILE A 175 2.68 6.52 5.84
CA ILE A 175 4.08 6.37 5.44
C ILE A 175 4.13 6.14 3.93
N VAL A 176 4.92 6.94 3.23
CA VAL A 176 5.17 6.78 1.80
C VAL A 176 6.57 6.21 1.59
N SER A 177 6.63 5.05 0.94
CA SER A 177 7.89 4.37 0.64
C SER A 177 7.90 3.81 -0.78
N LYS A 178 9.08 3.73 -1.39
CA LYS A 178 9.34 2.93 -2.61
C LYS A 178 9.47 1.43 -2.32
N LEU A 179 9.45 1.04 -1.04
CA LEU A 179 9.60 -0.34 -0.59
C LEU A 179 8.23 -0.99 -0.37
N GLY A 180 8.00 -2.13 -1.00
CA GLY A 180 6.81 -2.98 -0.84
C GLY A 180 6.94 -3.92 0.36
N CYS A 181 6.75 -3.43 1.59
CA CYS A 181 6.85 -4.21 2.83
C CYS A 181 5.70 -3.85 3.77
N PHE A 182 4.49 -4.33 3.49
CA PHE A 182 3.27 -3.91 4.20
C PHE A 182 3.34 -4.17 5.70
N ASP A 183 3.68 -5.39 6.11
CA ASP A 183 3.73 -5.76 7.53
C ASP A 183 4.71 -4.90 8.32
N LEU A 184 5.85 -4.57 7.72
CA LEU A 184 6.87 -3.73 8.33
C LEU A 184 6.32 -2.32 8.60
N PHE A 185 5.68 -1.68 7.63
CA PHE A 185 5.11 -0.34 7.81
C PHE A 185 3.83 -0.34 8.64
N ALA A 186 3.00 -1.37 8.54
CA ALA A 186 1.83 -1.56 9.40
C ALA A 186 2.25 -1.62 10.88
N LYS A 187 3.31 -2.38 11.18
CA LYS A 187 3.88 -2.45 12.54
C LYS A 187 4.45 -1.11 13.01
N ILE A 188 5.16 -0.37 12.14
CA ILE A 188 5.62 0.99 12.48
C ILE A 188 4.44 1.91 12.80
N LEU A 189 3.37 1.86 12.00
CA LEU A 189 2.18 2.70 12.20
C LEU A 189 1.39 2.33 13.46
N GLU A 190 1.34 1.05 13.83
CA GLU A 190 0.77 0.62 15.12
C GLU A 190 1.54 1.22 16.30
N GLU A 191 2.88 1.24 16.20
CA GLU A 191 3.75 1.87 17.19
C GLU A 191 3.64 3.41 17.21
N VAL A 192 3.32 4.04 16.07
CA VAL A 192 2.97 5.47 16.00
C VAL A 192 1.67 5.74 16.76
N GLU A 193 0.64 4.91 16.55
CA GLU A 193 -0.64 5.07 17.24
C GLU A 193 -0.48 4.95 18.76
N LYS A 194 0.21 3.90 19.24
CA LYS A 194 0.49 3.70 20.67
C LYS A 194 1.19 4.91 21.31
N ARG A 195 2.20 5.46 20.63
CA ARG A 195 2.93 6.67 21.08
C ARG A 195 2.01 7.88 21.10
N ARG A 196 1.18 8.04 20.08
CA ARG A 196 0.24 9.16 19.96
C ARG A 196 -0.83 9.13 21.04
N GLU A 197 -1.25 7.96 21.49
CA GLU A 197 -2.18 7.81 22.61
C GLU A 197 -1.63 8.37 23.93
N ILE A 198 -0.32 8.23 24.16
CA ILE A 198 0.37 8.79 25.34
C ILE A 198 0.59 10.29 25.13
N SER A 199 1.28 10.67 24.05
CA SER A 199 1.52 12.06 23.70
C SER A 199 1.88 12.21 22.22
N PRO A 200 1.21 13.11 21.47
CA PRO A 200 1.57 13.40 20.07
C PRO A 200 3.03 13.80 19.85
N ALA A 201 3.68 14.38 20.87
CA ALA A 201 5.08 14.80 20.80
C ALA A 201 6.07 13.62 20.68
N LEU A 202 5.67 12.39 21.04
CA LEU A 202 6.50 11.20 20.97
C LEU A 202 6.63 10.61 19.56
N VAL A 203 5.71 10.96 18.65
CA VAL A 203 5.69 10.43 17.28
C VAL A 203 6.91 10.92 16.49
N HIS A 204 7.24 12.21 16.57
CA HIS A 204 8.31 12.78 15.77
C HIS A 204 9.71 12.20 16.12
N PRO A 205 10.12 12.10 17.41
CA PRO A 205 11.36 11.40 17.78
C PRO A 205 11.39 9.95 17.30
N PHE A 206 10.28 9.23 17.41
CA PHE A 206 10.18 7.85 16.92
C PHE A 206 10.38 7.75 15.41
N MET A 207 9.67 8.56 14.62
CA MET A 207 9.81 8.57 13.16
C MET A 207 11.22 8.96 12.70
N ARG A 208 11.89 9.85 13.45
CA ARG A 208 13.31 10.15 13.23
C ARG A 208 14.18 8.91 13.44
N SER A 209 14.03 8.20 14.56
CA SER A 209 14.78 6.98 14.83
C SER A 209 14.52 5.88 13.80
N VAL A 210 13.29 5.77 13.29
CA VAL A 210 12.96 4.85 12.18
C VAL A 210 13.72 5.27 10.91
N MET A 211 13.68 6.54 10.53
CA MET A 211 14.36 7.02 9.32
C MET A 211 15.89 6.90 9.39
N GLU A 212 16.49 7.10 10.56
CA GLU A 212 17.93 6.95 10.80
C GLU A 212 18.38 5.48 10.89
N SER A 213 17.46 4.55 11.11
CA SER A 213 17.79 3.13 11.18
C SER A 213 18.16 2.58 9.79
N PRO A 214 19.18 1.72 9.69
CA PRO A 214 19.59 1.15 8.41
C PRO A 214 18.43 0.31 7.84
N PHE A 215 18.24 0.34 6.52
CA PHE A 215 17.29 -0.58 5.91
C PHE A 215 17.78 -2.03 6.07
N PRO A 216 16.96 -2.97 6.58
CA PRO A 216 17.43 -4.34 6.74
C PRO A 216 17.77 -4.96 5.38
N ALA A 217 18.84 -5.76 5.34
CA ALA A 217 19.05 -6.66 4.21
C ALA A 217 17.89 -7.68 4.15
N PRO A 218 17.55 -8.25 2.97
CA PRO A 218 16.53 -9.30 2.88
C PRO A 218 16.79 -10.44 3.87
N GLY A 219 15.75 -10.85 4.61
CA GLY A 219 15.83 -11.87 5.66
C GLY A 219 16.54 -11.43 6.94
N ARG A 220 16.88 -10.13 7.07
CA ARG A 220 17.48 -9.58 8.29
C ARG A 220 16.51 -8.70 9.05
N THR A 221 16.83 -8.56 10.32
CA THR A 221 16.05 -7.80 11.28
C THR A 221 16.81 -6.53 11.63
N VAL A 222 16.08 -5.42 11.70
CA VAL A 222 16.55 -4.14 12.26
C VAL A 222 15.80 -3.88 13.54
N THR A 223 16.57 -3.46 14.54
CA THR A 223 16.08 -3.20 15.87
C THR A 223 16.10 -1.70 16.11
N ILE A 224 14.92 -1.11 16.24
CA ILE A 224 14.76 0.32 16.53
C ILE A 224 14.54 0.45 18.03
N LYS A 225 15.51 1.06 18.71
CA LYS A 225 15.36 1.44 20.12
C LYS A 225 14.61 2.76 20.17
N SER A 226 13.48 2.79 20.86
CA SER A 226 12.68 4.00 21.04
C SER A 226 12.26 4.12 22.49
N PHE A 227 12.19 5.35 22.98
CA PHE A 227 11.74 5.62 24.34
C PHE A 227 10.21 5.71 24.39
N LEU A 228 9.57 4.95 25.27
CA LEU A 228 8.16 5.03 25.61
C LEU A 228 8.00 5.25 27.13
N PRO A 229 7.45 6.39 27.58
CA PRO A 229 7.40 6.73 29.01
C PRO A 229 6.62 5.76 29.91
N ASP A 230 5.69 4.97 29.36
CA ASP A 230 4.78 4.10 30.13
C ASP A 230 5.30 2.65 30.28
N SER A 231 6.52 2.35 29.80
CA SER A 231 7.10 1.00 29.88
C SER A 231 7.76 0.77 31.25
N ARG A 232 7.12 -0.07 32.08
CA ARG A 232 7.29 -0.22 33.54
C ARG A 232 8.67 -0.50 34.13
N LYS A 233 9.77 -0.60 33.39
CA LYS A 233 11.10 -0.81 34.01
C LYS A 233 12.26 0.03 33.49
N ASP A 234 12.24 0.54 32.26
CA ASP A 234 13.44 1.18 31.69
C ASP A 234 13.11 2.29 30.67
N GLY A 235 11.84 2.49 30.33
CA GLY A 235 11.38 3.40 29.27
C GLY A 235 11.90 3.08 27.85
N SER A 236 12.79 2.10 27.68
CA SER A 236 13.36 1.67 26.40
C SER A 236 12.55 0.52 25.80
N GLU A 237 11.83 0.78 24.71
CA GLU A 237 11.19 -0.24 23.89
C GLU A 237 12.04 -0.59 22.67
N VAL A 238 12.03 -1.87 22.34
CA VAL A 238 12.81 -2.46 21.27
C VAL A 238 11.85 -2.94 20.18
N LEU A 239 11.69 -2.14 19.13
CA LEU A 239 10.88 -2.51 17.98
C LEU A 239 11.73 -3.32 16.99
N THR A 240 11.32 -4.57 16.80
CA THR A 240 11.99 -5.50 15.89
C THR A 240 11.27 -5.51 14.55
N LEU A 241 11.93 -5.01 13.50
CA LEU A 241 11.45 -4.96 12.13
C LEU A 241 12.18 -6.01 11.29
N CYS A 242 11.46 -6.96 10.72
CA CYS A 242 12.04 -7.97 9.84
C CYS A 242 11.82 -7.56 8.39
N ARG A 243 12.88 -7.57 7.56
CA ARG A 243 12.70 -7.60 6.12
C ARG A 243 12.65 -9.06 5.68
N PRO A 244 11.74 -9.42 4.77
CA PRO A 244 11.53 -10.78 4.34
C PRO A 244 12.62 -11.16 3.36
N VAL A 245 12.73 -12.46 3.10
CA VAL A 245 13.66 -12.97 2.09
C VAL A 245 13.23 -12.57 0.68
N ASP A 246 11.92 -12.50 0.43
CA ASP A 246 11.33 -12.05 -0.83
C ASP A 246 10.22 -11.03 -0.57
N SER A 247 10.47 -9.76 -0.93
CA SER A 247 9.52 -8.66 -0.75
C SER A 247 8.55 -8.48 -1.91
N ARG A 248 8.59 -9.34 -2.95
CA ARG A 248 7.78 -9.14 -4.16
C ARG A 248 6.28 -9.24 -3.93
N LEU A 249 5.85 -10.08 -2.99
CA LEU A 249 4.43 -10.33 -2.70
C LEU A 249 3.98 -9.84 -1.33
N GLU A 250 4.86 -9.20 -0.57
CA GLU A 250 4.55 -8.78 0.80
C GLU A 250 3.54 -7.65 0.93
N HIS A 251 3.35 -6.88 -0.12
CA HIS A 251 2.30 -5.87 -0.14
C HIS A 251 0.92 -6.48 -0.44
N VAL A 252 0.83 -7.80 -0.65
CA VAL A 252 -0.40 -8.52 -0.97
C VAL A 252 -0.81 -9.37 0.22
N ASP A 253 -1.91 -8.96 0.87
CA ASP A 253 -2.56 -9.77 1.90
C ASP A 253 -3.46 -10.82 1.25
N PHE A 254 -2.93 -12.03 1.08
CA PHE A 254 -3.70 -13.16 0.57
C PHE A 254 -4.76 -13.66 1.55
N ASP A 255 -4.57 -13.47 2.85
CA ASP A 255 -5.50 -13.96 3.86
C ASP A 255 -6.82 -13.21 3.76
N SER A 256 -6.78 -11.88 3.65
CA SER A 256 -7.98 -11.06 3.42
C SER A 256 -8.70 -11.48 2.13
N LEU A 257 -7.96 -11.70 1.04
CA LEU A 257 -8.52 -12.11 -0.25
C LEU A 257 -9.21 -13.49 -0.15
N LEU A 258 -8.56 -14.46 0.48
CA LEU A 258 -9.04 -15.84 0.65
C LEU A 258 -10.21 -15.94 1.64
N GLN A 259 -10.28 -15.03 2.63
CA GLN A 259 -11.42 -14.93 3.54
C GLN A 259 -12.64 -14.30 2.87
N CYS A 260 -12.45 -13.35 1.95
CA CYS A 260 -13.55 -12.63 1.29
C CYS A 260 -14.11 -13.35 0.05
N LEU A 261 -13.30 -14.15 -0.66
CA LEU A 261 -13.70 -14.79 -1.92
C LEU A 261 -13.64 -16.31 -1.85
N SER A 262 -14.67 -16.97 -2.38
CA SER A 262 -14.64 -18.42 -2.57
C SER A 262 -13.64 -18.83 -3.65
N ALA A 263 -13.18 -20.09 -3.61
CA ALA A 263 -12.26 -20.64 -4.61
C ALA A 263 -12.77 -20.45 -6.05
N GLU A 264 -14.07 -20.60 -6.29
CA GLU A 264 -14.68 -20.37 -7.61
C GLU A 264 -14.53 -18.91 -8.08
N ARG A 265 -14.80 -17.95 -7.20
CA ARG A 265 -14.66 -16.52 -7.51
C ARG A 265 -13.20 -16.13 -7.75
N LEU A 266 -12.27 -16.71 -6.99
CA LEU A 266 -10.84 -16.51 -7.21
C LEU A 266 -10.38 -17.02 -8.58
N LEU A 267 -10.86 -18.19 -9.00
CA LEU A 267 -10.58 -18.71 -10.35
C LEU A 267 -11.15 -17.81 -11.45
N GLN A 268 -12.35 -17.24 -11.24
CA GLN A 268 -12.94 -16.28 -12.18
C GLN A 268 -12.13 -14.98 -12.28
N VAL A 269 -11.66 -14.45 -11.14
CA VAL A 269 -10.76 -13.29 -11.10
C VAL A 269 -9.46 -13.63 -11.83
N PHE A 270 -8.82 -14.76 -11.50
CA PHE A 270 -7.58 -15.20 -12.12
C PHE A 270 -7.72 -15.35 -13.65
N ALA A 271 -8.78 -16.02 -14.12
CA ALA A 271 -9.06 -16.16 -15.55
C ALA A 271 -9.31 -14.81 -16.22
N SER A 272 -9.97 -13.88 -15.53
CA SER A 272 -10.20 -12.52 -16.03
C SER A 272 -8.89 -11.73 -16.17
N LEU A 273 -7.97 -11.87 -15.21
CA LEU A 273 -6.64 -11.26 -15.26
C LEU A 273 -5.78 -11.85 -16.40
N LEU A 274 -5.82 -13.17 -16.64
CA LEU A 274 -5.13 -13.81 -17.77
C LEU A 274 -5.63 -13.33 -19.14
N LEU A 275 -6.88 -12.88 -19.20
CA LEU A 275 -7.50 -12.30 -20.39
C LEU A 275 -7.37 -10.77 -20.44
N GLU A 276 -6.56 -10.18 -19.55
CA GLU A 276 -6.34 -8.73 -19.43
C GLU A 276 -7.65 -7.94 -19.31
N ARG A 277 -8.67 -8.53 -18.67
CA ARG A 277 -9.96 -7.87 -18.44
C ARG A 277 -9.84 -6.84 -17.33
N ARG A 278 -10.71 -5.82 -17.40
CA ARG A 278 -10.90 -4.86 -16.32
C ARG A 278 -11.61 -5.56 -15.16
N VAL A 279 -10.96 -5.62 -14.02
CA VAL A 279 -11.51 -6.19 -12.77
C VAL A 279 -11.65 -5.06 -11.76
N ILE A 280 -12.81 -4.96 -11.12
CA ILE A 280 -13.10 -3.96 -10.09
C ILE A 280 -13.52 -4.70 -8.83
N PHE A 281 -12.81 -4.46 -7.72
CA PHE A 281 -13.20 -4.90 -6.39
C PHE A 281 -14.00 -3.81 -5.69
N ILE A 282 -15.01 -4.21 -4.94
CA ILE A 282 -15.86 -3.32 -4.15
C ILE A 282 -15.95 -3.93 -2.75
N ALA A 283 -15.62 -3.14 -1.74
CA ALA A 283 -15.74 -3.52 -0.34
C ALA A 283 -16.29 -2.34 0.48
N ASP A 284 -16.84 -2.66 1.65
CA ASP A 284 -17.31 -1.70 2.65
C ASP A 284 -16.17 -1.12 3.51
N LYS A 285 -15.02 -1.80 3.55
CA LYS A 285 -13.83 -1.41 4.32
C LYS A 285 -12.59 -1.42 3.44
N LEU A 286 -11.72 -0.43 3.62
CA LEU A 286 -10.48 -0.29 2.86
C LEU A 286 -9.47 -1.39 3.19
N ARG A 287 -9.50 -1.95 4.41
CA ARG A 287 -8.59 -3.05 4.77
C ARG A 287 -8.75 -4.33 3.94
N TYR A 288 -9.88 -4.48 3.23
CA TYR A 288 -10.14 -5.63 2.35
C TYR A 288 -9.79 -5.36 0.88
N LEU A 289 -9.35 -4.14 0.55
CA LEU A 289 -8.97 -3.68 -0.79
C LEU A 289 -7.46 -3.45 -0.85
#